data_AF-A0A3Q8DSP3-F1
#
_entry.id   AF-A0A3Q8DSP3-F1
#
_cell.length_a   1.000
_cell.length_b   1.000
_cell.length_c   1.000
_cell.angle_alpha   90.00
_cell.angle_beta   90.00
_cell.angle_gamma   90.00
#
_symmetry.space_group_name_H-M   'P 1'
#
loop_
_entity.id
_entity.type
_entity.pdbx_description
1 polymer ?
#
loop_
_entity_poly.entity_id
_entity_poly.type
_entity_poly.pdbx_seq_one_letter_code
_entity_poly.pdbx_strand_id
1 'polypeptide(L)' 'MEILNAYSVISRSRLYAGMAGVPLPISLHDIECYLSSRKISLERDEFDTAIFALDDLWLDTWTKRQEMLTKNK' A
#
# COMPACT_ATOMS: atom_id res chain seq x y z
N MET A 1 8.96 1.52 13.94
CA MET A 1 8.87 2.86 13.30
C MET A 1 9.27 2.83 11.83
N GLU A 2 10.30 2.05 11.43
CA GLU A 2 10.82 2.03 10.05
C GLU A 2 9.80 1.54 8.98
N ILE A 3 9.10 0.42 9.23
CA ILE A 3 8.10 -0.14 8.30
C ILE A 3 6.89 0.80 8.11
N LEU A 4 6.30 1.32 9.20
CA LEU A 4 5.15 2.22 9.12
C LEU A 4 5.49 3.52 8.38
N ASN A 5 6.70 4.04 8.58
CA ASN A 5 7.18 5.21 7.84
C ASN A 5 7.38 4.88 6.36
N ALA A 6 7.97 3.72 6.04
CA ALA A 6 8.10 3.28 4.65
C ALA A 6 6.75 3.12 3.96
N TYR A 7 5.80 2.43 4.58
CA TYR A 7 4.44 2.29 4.07
C TYR A 7 3.77 3.65 3.85
N SER A 8 3.91 4.59 4.80
CA SER A 8 3.40 5.96 4.67
C SER A 8 3.99 6.70 3.46
N VAL A 9 5.27 6.49 3.14
CA VAL A 9 5.89 7.12 1.96
C VAL A 9 5.47 6.44 0.67
N ILE A 10 5.53 5.11 0.60
CA ILE A 10 5.21 4.31 -0.59
C ILE A 10 3.73 4.49 -0.97
N SER A 11 2.82 4.46 0.02
CA SER A 11 1.38 4.60 -0.24
C SER A 11 0.97 5.94 -0.85
N ARG A 12 1.82 6.98 -0.79
CA ARG A 12 1.54 8.29 -1.42
C ARG A 12 1.67 8.28 -2.93
N SER A 13 2.46 7.37 -3.48
CA SER A 13 2.58 7.17 -4.92
C SER A 13 1.61 6.12 -5.46
N ARG A 14 0.65 5.66 -4.63
CA ARG A 14 -0.32 4.63 -5.04
C ARG A 14 -1.04 5.06 -6.31
N LEU A 15 -1.09 4.13 -7.26
CA LEU A 15 -1.83 4.28 -8.50
C LEU A 15 -3.31 3.94 -8.30
N TYR A 16 -4.16 4.58 -9.08
CA TYR A 16 -5.60 4.37 -9.07
C TYR A 16 -6.08 4.06 -10.48
N ALA A 17 -7.01 3.13 -10.63
CA ALA A 17 -7.50 2.64 -11.91
C ALA A 17 -9.02 2.81 -12.07
N GLY A 18 -9.42 2.98 -13.33
CA GLY A 18 -10.83 3.06 -13.74
C GLY A 18 -11.54 4.35 -13.34
N MET A 19 -12.78 4.50 -13.82
CA MET A 19 -13.61 5.69 -13.58
C MET A 19 -14.01 5.89 -12.11
N ALA A 20 -14.00 4.81 -11.32
CA ALA A 20 -14.30 4.84 -9.90
C ALA A 20 -13.07 5.17 -9.03
N GLY A 21 -11.87 5.33 -9.62
CA GLY A 21 -10.65 5.60 -8.88
C GLY A 21 -10.32 4.48 -7.87
N VAL A 22 -10.37 3.22 -8.33
CA VAL A 22 -10.08 2.06 -7.49
C VAL A 22 -8.58 2.04 -7.17
N PRO A 23 -8.16 1.99 -5.91
CA PRO A 23 -6.75 1.90 -5.57
C PRO A 23 -6.15 0.59 -6.10
N LEU A 24 -4.99 0.68 -6.73
CA LEU A 24 -4.19 -0.49 -7.08
C LEU A 24 -3.33 -0.92 -5.89
N PRO A 25 -3.02 -2.22 -5.77
CA PRO A 25 -2.04 -2.71 -4.81
C PRO A 25 -0.67 -2.04 -5.01
N ILE A 26 0.06 -1.85 -3.91
CA ILE A 26 1.45 -1.44 -3.94
C ILE A 26 2.24 -2.50 -4.70
N SER A 27 2.99 -2.08 -5.70
CA SER A 27 3.80 -2.99 -6.50
C SER A 27 5.19 -3.20 -5.88
N LEU A 28 5.84 -4.31 -6.26
CA LEU A 28 7.24 -4.53 -5.90
C LEU A 28 8.14 -3.39 -6.42
N HIS A 29 7.80 -2.81 -7.58
CA HIS A 29 8.53 -1.68 -8.14
C HIS A 29 8.46 -0.42 -7.26
N ASP A 30 7.31 -0.14 -6.65
CA ASP A 30 7.17 0.98 -5.72
C ASP A 30 8.07 0.79 -4.49
N ILE A 31 8.16 -0.45 -4.02
CA ILE A 31 9.04 -0.84 -2.91
C ILE A 31 10.53 -0.68 -3.32
N GLU A 32 10.91 -1.17 -4.49
CA GLU A 32 12.27 -1.02 -5.03
C GLU A 32 12.67 0.45 -5.20
N CYS A 33 11.77 1.28 -5.72
CA CYS A 33 11.97 2.72 -5.83
C CYS A 33 12.25 3.35 -4.46
N TYR A 34 11.48 3.00 -3.43
CA TYR A 34 11.74 3.48 -2.07
C TYR A 34 13.13 3.08 -1.57
N LEU A 35 13.50 1.81 -1.77
CA LEU A 35 14.75 1.23 -1.29
C LEU A 35 15.98 1.68 -2.09
N SER A 36 15.81 2.12 -3.33
CA SER A 36 16.89 2.68 -4.15
C SER A 36 17.52 3.93 -3.50
N SER A 37 16.75 4.66 -2.69
CA SER A 37 17.15 5.92 -2.07
C SER A 37 17.43 5.82 -0.56
N ARG A 38 17.13 4.66 0.05
CA ARG A 38 17.11 4.49 1.50
C ARG A 38 17.64 3.12 1.88
N LYS A 39 18.57 3.09 2.84
CA LYS A 39 19.02 1.84 3.44
C LYS A 39 18.09 1.48 4.60
N ILE A 40 17.62 0.23 4.62
CA ILE A 40 16.85 -0.35 5.72
C ILE A 40 17.69 -1.43 6.41
N SER A 41 17.41 -1.64 7.69
CA SER A 41 18.11 -2.65 8.52
C SER A 41 17.45 -4.03 8.50
N LEU A 42 16.20 -4.12 8.04
CA LEU A 42 15.44 -5.37 7.94
C LEU A 42 15.90 -6.21 6.74
N GLU A 43 15.70 -7.53 6.84
CA GLU A 43 15.80 -8.40 5.68
C GLU A 43 14.75 -8.00 4.63
N ARG A 44 15.14 -8.10 3.35
CA ARG A 44 14.31 -7.62 2.25
C ARG A 44 12.96 -8.33 2.21
N ASP A 45 12.95 -9.64 2.38
CA ASP A 45 11.73 -10.45 2.33
C ASP A 45 10.79 -10.10 3.48
N GLU A 46 11.33 -9.86 4.68
CA GLU A 46 10.54 -9.45 5.86
C GLU A 46 9.95 -8.05 5.66
N PHE A 47 10.73 -7.13 5.08
CA PHE A 47 10.27 -5.79 4.75
C PHE A 47 9.15 -5.81 3.72
N ASP A 48 9.33 -6.52 2.60
CA ASP A 48 8.36 -6.62 1.51
C ASP A 48 7.06 -7.25 2.02
N THR A 49 7.16 -8.34 2.78
CA THR A 49 6.01 -9.01 3.41
C THR A 49 5.24 -8.06 4.33
N ALA A 50 5.95 -7.27 5.13
CA ALA A 50 5.31 -6.32 6.04
C ALA A 50 4.60 -5.18 5.30
N ILE A 51 5.19 -4.66 4.21
CA ILE A 51 4.56 -3.65 3.37
C ILE A 51 3.30 -4.20 2.71
N PHE A 52 3.35 -5.41 2.15
CA PHE A 52 2.17 -6.04 1.53
C PHE A 52 1.06 -6.33 2.55
N ALA A 53 1.40 -6.82 3.75
CA ALA A 53 0.39 -7.05 4.79
C ALA A 53 -0.33 -5.76 5.22
N LEU A 54 0.38 -4.63 5.30
CA LEU A 54 -0.23 -3.33 5.57
C LEU A 54 -1.09 -2.84 4.40
N ASP A 55 -0.64 -3.10 3.18
CA ASP A 55 -1.36 -2.76 1.96
C ASP A 55 -2.70 -3.49 1.86
N ASP A 56 -2.68 -4.81 2.06
CA ASP A 56 -3.85 -5.68 2.02
C ASP A 56 -4.90 -5.24 3.05
N LEU A 57 -4.48 -4.94 4.29
CA LEU A 57 -5.38 -4.46 5.34
C LEU A 57 -6.06 -3.15 4.95
N TRP A 58 -5.32 -2.24 4.31
CA TRP A 58 -5.86 -0.97 3.88
C TRP A 58 -6.82 -1.13 2.69
N LEU A 59 -6.49 -1.98 1.72
CA LEU A 59 -7.34 -2.30 0.56
C LEU A 59 -8.66 -2.97 0.99
N ASP A 60 -8.61 -3.90 1.94
CA ASP A 60 -9.79 -4.52 2.52
C ASP A 60 -10.68 -3.48 3.22
N THR A 61 -10.08 -2.58 4.00
CA THR A 61 -10.80 -1.47 4.66
C THR A 61 -11.45 -0.53 3.63
N TRP A 62 -10.73 -0.20 2.56
CA TRP A 62 -11.26 0.64 1.48
C TRP A 62 -12.44 -0.03 0.78
N THR A 63 -12.32 -1.31 0.46
CA THR A 63 -13.36 -2.11 -0.22
C THR A 63 -14.63 -2.17 0.62
N LYS A 64 -14.52 -2.52 1.90
CA LYS A 64 -15.64 -2.53 2.85
C LYS A 64 -16.32 -1.16 2.94
N ARG A 65 -15.53 -0.08 2.93
CA ARG A 65 -16.08 1.29 2.93
C ARG A 65 -16.84 1.61 1.66
N GLN A 66 -16.35 1.22 0.49
CA GLN A 66 -17.07 1.41 -0.77
C GLN A 66 -18.40 0.64 -0.78
N GLU A 67 -18.40 -0.61 -0.32
CA GLU A 67 -19.62 -1.40 -0.22
C GLU A 67 -20.67 -0.73 0.67
N MET A 68 -20.27 -0.19 1.83
CA MET A 68 -21.17 0.56 2.71
C MET A 68 -21.73 1.82 2.05
N LEU A 69 -20.90 2.57 1.33
CA LEU A 69 -21.34 3.77 0.60
C LEU A 69 -22.32 3.45 -0.53
N THR A 70 -22.13 2.32 -1.21
CA THR A 70 -23.06 1.87 -2.27
C THR A 70 -24.38 1.35 -1.73
N LYS A 71 -24.40 0.72 -0.54
CA LYS A 71 -25.63 0.21 0.10
C LYS A 71 -26.50 1.30 0.72
N ASN A 72 -25.91 2.43 1.11
CA ASN A 72 -26.63 3.56 1.71
C ASN A 72 -27.16 4.57 0.67
N LYS A 73 -27.11 4.23 -0.61
CA LYS A 73 -27.49 5.09 -1.74
C LYS A 73 -28.72 4.54 -2.44
#